data_AF-A0A2N4XIQ0-F1
#
_entry.id   AF-A0A2N4XIQ0-F1
#
_cell.length_a   1.000
_cell.length_b   1.000
_cell.length_c   1.000
_cell.angle_alpha   90.00
_cell.angle_beta   90.00
_cell.angle_gamma   90.00
#
_symmetry.space_group_name_H-M   'P 1'
#
loop_
_entity.id
_entity.type
_entity.pdbx_description
1 polymer ?
#
loop_
_entity_poly.entity_id
_entity_poly.type
_entity_poly.pdbx_seq_one_letter_code
_entity_poly.pdbx_strand_id
1 'polypeptide(L)'
;MEPVTTTAFIATIVGYLAKTLKENKSFQDFTKDFTGATINWIRPLFLKDDETPKEALEKLAANPESEPRQKMIQASLETELEENPDAKEYLEEMYRVIKEKESGGEAIRIINSKNVVIGDSSVQGNFIVGDSNTIGK
;
A
#
# COMPACT_ATOMS: atom_id res chain seq x y z
N MET A 1 -0.75 -11.13 12.95
CA MET A 1 -1.00 -11.19 11.49
C MET A 1 0.16 -11.93 10.87
N GLU A 2 -0.09 -12.74 9.85
CA GLU A 2 0.90 -13.67 9.28
C GLU A 2 1.90 -12.91 8.38
N PRO A 3 3.19 -13.28 8.37
CA PRO A 3 4.24 -12.61 7.56
C PRO A 3 3.93 -12.63 6.06
N VAL A 4 3.11 -13.58 5.62
CA VAL A 4 2.71 -13.77 4.22
C VAL A 4 1.91 -12.58 3.66
N THR A 5 1.12 -11.90 4.50
CA THR A 5 0.27 -10.78 4.05
C THR A 5 1.09 -9.53 3.74
N THR A 6 2.10 -9.23 4.56
CA THR A 6 2.97 -8.07 4.41
C THR A 6 3.81 -8.15 3.13
N THR A 7 4.43 -9.30 2.86
CA THR A 7 5.22 -9.53 1.64
C THR A 7 4.37 -9.35 0.38
N ALA A 8 3.10 -9.80 0.40
CA ALA A 8 2.17 -9.60 -0.72
C ALA A 8 1.79 -8.13 -0.91
N PHE A 9 1.64 -7.36 0.17
CA PHE A 9 1.38 -5.92 0.11
C PHE A 9 2.58 -5.19 -0.49
N ILE A 10 3.79 -5.46 0.00
CA ILE A 10 5.03 -4.88 -0.53
C ILE A 10 5.19 -5.22 -2.00
N ALA A 11 5.01 -6.48 -2.40
CA ALA A 11 5.09 -6.88 -3.81
C ALA A 11 4.10 -6.11 -4.70
N THR A 12 2.87 -5.89 -4.24
CA THR A 12 1.86 -5.09 -4.95
C THR A 12 2.31 -3.63 -5.10
N ILE A 13 2.83 -3.04 -4.02
CA ILE A 13 3.33 -1.66 -4.01
C ILE A 13 4.50 -1.49 -4.97
N VAL A 14 5.47 -2.42 -4.93
CA VAL A 14 6.63 -2.42 -5.83
C VAL A 14 6.19 -2.60 -7.29
N GLY A 15 5.23 -3.48 -7.55
CA GLY A 15 4.65 -3.67 -8.88
C GLY A 15 3.99 -2.39 -9.40
N TYR A 16 3.21 -1.71 -8.56
CA TYR A 16 2.58 -0.44 -8.91
C TYR A 16 3.60 0.68 -9.12
N LEU A 17 4.65 0.75 -8.28
CA LEU A 17 5.77 1.69 -8.46
C LEU A 17 6.47 1.44 -9.79
N ALA A 18 6.82 0.19 -10.10
CA ALA A 18 7.47 -0.18 -11.36
C ALA A 18 6.60 0.20 -12.57
N LYS A 19 5.29 -0.09 -12.51
CA LYS A 19 4.32 0.30 -13.54
C LYS A 19 4.26 1.82 -13.70
N THR A 20 4.15 2.56 -12.61
CA THR A 20 4.11 4.03 -12.64
C THR A 20 5.39 4.64 -13.19
N LEU A 21 6.56 4.08 -12.84
CA LEU A 21 7.85 4.50 -13.41
C LEU A 21 7.98 4.14 -14.89
N LYS A 22 7.40 3.02 -15.33
CA LYS A 22 7.37 2.66 -16.75
C LYS A 22 6.53 3.64 -17.57
N GLU A 23 5.38 4.05 -17.04
CA GLU A 23 4.43 4.93 -17.72
C GLU A 23 4.85 6.41 -17.67
N ASN A 24 5.20 6.91 -16.49
CA ASN A 24 5.41 8.34 -16.23
C ASN A 24 6.85 8.70 -15.87
N LYS A 25 7.73 7.71 -15.62
CA LYS A 25 9.12 7.89 -15.17
C LYS A 25 9.26 8.81 -13.94
N SER A 26 8.20 8.94 -13.15
CA SER A 26 8.15 9.89 -12.04
C SER A 26 7.69 9.20 -10.76
N PHE A 27 8.51 9.32 -9.72
CA PHE A 27 8.18 8.88 -8.37
C PHE A 27 7.09 9.76 -7.74
N GLN A 28 7.00 11.04 -8.12
CA GLN A 28 5.95 11.93 -7.64
C GLN A 28 4.56 11.47 -8.10
N ASP A 29 4.48 10.91 -9.31
CA ASP A 29 3.21 10.40 -9.84
C ASP A 29 2.74 9.14 -9.10
N PHE A 30 3.69 8.37 -8.56
CA PHE A 30 3.40 7.24 -7.69
C PHE A 30 2.87 7.70 -6.33
N THR A 31 3.46 8.74 -5.74
CA THR A 31 3.10 9.18 -4.38
C THR A 31 1.89 10.10 -4.30
N LYS A 32 1.45 10.70 -5.42
CA LYS A 32 0.36 11.71 -5.45
C LYS A 32 -0.96 11.24 -4.86
N ASP A 33 -1.20 9.92 -4.86
CA ASP A 33 -2.47 9.32 -4.46
C ASP A 33 -2.50 8.92 -2.98
N PHE A 34 -1.37 9.02 -2.28
CA PHE A 34 -1.24 8.63 -0.88
C PHE A 34 -1.39 9.81 0.07
N THR A 35 -1.67 9.53 1.35
CA THR A 35 -1.73 10.58 2.37
C THR A 35 -0.37 11.24 2.60
N GLY A 36 -0.37 12.50 3.04
CA GLY A 36 0.87 13.22 3.35
C GLY A 36 1.77 12.51 4.37
N ALA A 37 1.19 11.77 5.33
CA ALA A 37 1.94 10.97 6.29
C ALA A 37 2.67 9.80 5.61
N THR A 38 1.96 9.04 4.78
CA THR A 38 2.51 7.95 3.96
C THR A 38 3.59 8.47 3.00
N ILE A 39 3.36 9.62 2.37
CA ILE A 39 4.36 10.27 1.52
C ILE A 39 5.61 10.61 2.32
N ASN A 40 5.47 11.25 3.49
CA ASN A 40 6.62 11.61 4.33
C ASN A 40 7.39 10.40 4.83
N TRP A 41 6.72 9.26 5.03
CA TRP A 41 7.38 8.01 5.39
C TRP A 41 8.12 7.38 4.21
N ILE A 42 7.50 7.27 3.03
CA ILE A 42 8.07 6.54 1.89
C ILE A 42 9.11 7.35 1.11
N ARG A 43 8.98 8.68 1.10
CA ARG A 43 9.88 9.57 0.35
C ARG A 43 11.34 9.44 0.78
N PRO A 44 11.73 9.48 2.07
CA PRO A 44 13.13 9.30 2.48
C PRO A 44 13.67 7.89 2.21
N LEU A 45 12.83 6.89 1.94
CA LEU A 45 13.28 5.54 1.54
C LEU A 45 13.85 5.56 0.13
N PHE A 46 13.24 6.31 -0.78
CA PHE A 46 13.54 6.27 -2.21
C PHE A 46 14.16 7.54 -2.77
N LEU A 47 14.03 8.67 -2.08
CA LEU A 47 14.67 9.94 -2.41
C LEU A 47 15.71 10.31 -1.35
N LYS A 48 16.70 11.09 -1.74
CA LYS A 48 17.66 11.76 -0.86
C LYS A 48 17.06 13.06 -0.34
N ASP A 49 17.72 13.71 0.63
CA ASP A 49 17.33 15.02 1.16
C ASP A 49 17.18 16.11 0.08
N ASP A 50 17.97 16.02 -0.99
CA ASP A 50 17.91 16.92 -2.15
C ASP A 50 16.83 16.53 -3.17
N GLU A 51 15.87 15.69 -2.77
CA GLU A 51 14.77 15.17 -3.62
C GLU A 51 15.22 14.33 -4.83
N THR A 52 16.50 14.01 -4.93
CA THR A 52 17.04 13.14 -5.99
C THR A 52 16.76 11.67 -5.69
N PRO A 53 16.44 10.85 -6.70
CA PRO A 53 16.20 9.42 -6.49
C PRO A 53 17.46 8.72 -5.98
N LYS A 54 17.27 7.78 -5.05
CA LYS A 54 18.34 6.89 -4.59
C LYS A 54 18.66 5.85 -5.67
N GLU A 55 19.84 5.26 -5.56
CA GLU A 55 20.36 4.30 -6.54
C GLU A 55 19.38 3.15 -6.84
N ALA A 56 18.70 2.63 -5.81
CA ALA A 56 17.71 1.56 -5.99
C ALA A 56 16.52 2.02 -6.86
N LEU A 57 16.00 3.23 -6.62
CA LEU A 57 14.90 3.82 -7.38
C LEU A 57 15.35 4.19 -8.80
N GLU A 58 16.53 4.77 -8.97
CA GLU A 58 17.12 5.07 -10.29
C GLU A 58 17.29 3.80 -11.12
N LYS A 59 17.80 2.74 -10.49
CA LYS A 59 17.92 1.44 -11.13
C LYS A 59 16.54 0.92 -11.52
N LEU A 60 15.54 0.95 -10.64
CA LEU A 60 14.21 0.49 -10.99
C LEU A 60 13.60 1.33 -12.11
N ALA A 61 13.73 2.66 -12.09
CA ALA A 61 13.22 3.54 -13.13
C ALA A 61 13.86 3.28 -14.50
N ALA A 62 15.16 2.92 -14.52
CA ALA A 62 15.85 2.55 -15.76
C ALA A 62 15.40 1.20 -16.34
N ASN A 63 15.00 0.24 -15.50
CA ASN A 63 14.45 -1.03 -15.94
C ASN A 63 13.37 -1.55 -14.96
N PRO A 64 12.12 -1.06 -15.09
CA PRO A 64 11.06 -1.34 -14.13
C PRO A 64 10.58 -2.80 -14.14
N GLU A 65 10.84 -3.53 -15.22
CA GLU A 65 10.47 -4.95 -15.38
C GLU A 65 11.55 -5.90 -14.84
N SER A 66 12.65 -5.36 -14.32
CA SER A 66 13.74 -6.16 -13.79
C SER A 66 13.40 -6.71 -12.40
N GLU A 67 13.07 -8.00 -12.33
CA GLU A 67 12.88 -8.75 -11.08
C GLU A 67 13.94 -8.45 -10.00
N PRO A 68 15.27 -8.48 -10.28
CA PRO A 68 16.26 -8.19 -9.25
C PRO A 68 16.19 -6.75 -8.73
N ARG A 69 15.74 -5.79 -9.55
CA ARG A 69 15.58 -4.39 -9.12
C ARG A 69 14.32 -4.21 -8.29
N GLN A 70 13.23 -4.88 -8.65
CA GLN A 70 12.02 -4.92 -7.83
C GLN A 70 12.30 -5.56 -6.47
N LYS A 71 13.05 -6.67 -6.42
CA LYS A 71 13.47 -7.31 -5.17
C LYS A 71 14.31 -6.40 -4.26
N MET A 72 15.15 -5.54 -4.84
CA MET A 72 15.95 -4.58 -4.06
C MET A 72 15.07 -3.54 -3.34
N ILE A 73 14.03 -3.06 -4.02
CA ILE A 73 13.04 -2.14 -3.45
C ILE A 73 12.20 -2.86 -2.40
N GLN A 74 11.77 -4.09 -2.69
CA GLN A 74 11.03 -4.93 -1.75
C GLN A 74 11.82 -5.15 -0.46
N ALA A 75 13.09 -5.56 -0.55
CA ALA A 75 13.93 -5.77 0.62
C ALA A 75 14.10 -4.50 1.45
N SER A 76 14.19 -3.32 0.81
CA SER A 76 14.29 -2.04 1.53
C SER A 76 13.03 -1.75 2.34
N LEU A 77 11.84 -2.05 1.79
CA LEU A 77 10.58 -1.89 2.51
C LEU A 77 10.40 -2.94 3.61
N GLU A 78 10.85 -4.18 3.38
CA GLU A 78 10.82 -5.24 4.39
C GLU A 78 11.70 -4.88 5.59
N THR A 79 12.96 -4.47 5.35
CA THR A 79 13.86 -4.03 6.41
C THR A 79 13.33 -2.82 7.17
N GLU A 80 12.83 -1.80 6.47
CA GLU A 80 12.25 -0.62 7.12
C GLU A 80 11.07 -0.98 8.02
N LEU A 81 10.24 -1.94 7.62
CA LEU A 81 9.12 -2.40 8.43
C LEU A 81 9.56 -3.25 9.64
N GLU A 82 10.64 -4.03 9.48
CA GLU A 82 11.24 -4.77 10.60
C GLU A 82 11.80 -3.81 11.66
N GLU A 83 12.39 -2.68 11.24
CA GLU A 83 12.91 -1.65 12.13
C GLU A 83 11.80 -0.74 12.70
N ASN A 84 10.77 -0.45 11.89
CA ASN A 84 9.63 0.41 12.21
C ASN A 84 8.30 -0.32 11.99
N PRO A 85 7.84 -1.13 12.96
CA PRO A 85 6.60 -1.91 12.82
C PRO A 85 5.34 -1.03 12.69
N ASP A 86 5.34 0.19 13.21
CA ASP A 86 4.26 1.17 13.05
C ASP A 86 4.08 1.62 11.59
N ALA A 87 5.12 1.47 10.76
CA ALA A 87 5.02 1.78 9.32
C ALA A 87 4.08 0.86 8.54
N LYS A 88 3.61 -0.21 9.19
CA LYS A 88 2.65 -1.14 8.62
C LYS A 88 1.36 -0.45 8.18
N GLU A 89 0.88 0.52 8.95
CA GLU A 89 -0.34 1.26 8.62
C GLU A 89 -0.18 2.00 7.28
N TYR A 90 1.01 2.52 6.98
CA TYR A 90 1.32 3.16 5.70
C TYR A 90 1.34 2.15 4.55
N LEU A 91 1.93 0.96 4.74
CA LEU A 91 1.89 -0.10 3.73
C LEU A 91 0.45 -0.57 3.44
N GLU A 92 -0.37 -0.72 4.47
CA GLU A 92 -1.78 -1.09 4.33
C GLU A 92 -2.58 -0.02 3.58
N GLU A 93 -2.36 1.26 3.89
CA GLU A 93 -2.96 2.39 3.17
C GLU A 93 -2.58 2.35 1.68
N MET A 94 -1.28 2.25 1.39
CA MET A 94 -0.78 2.22 0.02
C MET A 94 -1.37 1.05 -0.77
N TYR A 95 -1.33 -0.15 -0.19
CA TYR A 95 -1.92 -1.33 -0.80
C TYR A 95 -3.39 -1.11 -1.13
N ARG A 96 -4.15 -0.57 -0.16
CA ARG A 96 -5.58 -0.28 -0.35
C ARG A 96 -5.81 0.73 -1.47
N VAL A 97 -5.10 1.86 -1.48
CA VAL A 97 -5.22 2.91 -2.51
C VAL A 97 -4.91 2.34 -3.91
N ILE A 98 -3.83 1.57 -4.03
CA ILE A 98 -3.43 0.91 -5.29
C ILE A 98 -4.53 -0.03 -5.76
N LYS A 99 -5.06 -0.86 -4.86
CA LYS A 99 -6.11 -1.81 -5.20
C LYS A 99 -7.41 -1.12 -5.59
N GLU A 100 -7.82 -0.05 -4.92
CA GLU A 100 -8.99 0.75 -5.30
C GLU A 100 -8.84 1.35 -6.71
N LYS A 101 -7.63 1.77 -7.08
CA LYS A 101 -7.29 2.27 -8.42
C LYS A 101 -7.31 1.18 -9.49
N GLU A 102 -6.67 0.04 -9.21
CA GLU A 102 -6.61 -1.07 -10.17
C GLU A 102 -7.96 -1.77 -10.36
N SER A 103 -8.82 -1.76 -9.35
CA SER A 103 -10.19 -2.30 -9.42
C SER A 103 -11.21 -1.33 -10.01
N GLY A 104 -10.80 -0.17 -10.54
CA GLY A 104 -11.72 0.77 -11.21
C GLY A 104 -12.84 1.32 -10.33
N GLY A 105 -12.65 1.33 -9.00
CA GLY A 105 -13.68 1.75 -8.03
C GLY A 105 -14.56 0.62 -7.48
N GLU A 106 -14.26 -0.66 -7.75
CA GLU A 106 -14.87 -1.75 -6.99
C GLU A 106 -14.16 -1.89 -5.64
N ALA A 107 -14.89 -1.54 -4.57
CA ALA A 107 -14.44 -1.67 -3.19
C ALA A 107 -13.92 -3.09 -2.94
N ILE A 108 -12.62 -3.18 -2.64
CA ILE A 108 -12.01 -4.43 -2.19
C ILE A 108 -12.70 -4.81 -0.89
N ARG A 109 -13.53 -5.84 -0.92
CA ARG A 109 -13.90 -6.58 0.28
C ARG A 109 -12.60 -7.22 0.79
N ILE A 110 -11.94 -6.57 1.76
CA ILE A 110 -10.85 -7.20 2.50
C ILE A 110 -11.48 -8.31 3.34
N ILE A 111 -11.60 -9.49 2.75
CA ILE A 111 -12.00 -10.70 3.45
C ILE A 111 -10.82 -11.03 4.36
N ASN A 112 -10.99 -10.75 5.66
CA ASN A 112 -10.07 -11.02 6.79
C ASN A 112 -9.40 -9.80 7.49
N SER A 113 -9.99 -8.60 7.47
CA SER A 113 -9.66 -7.56 8.47
C SER A 113 -10.54 -7.70 9.71
N LYS A 114 -10.08 -8.46 10.72
CA LYS A 114 -10.65 -8.37 12.08
C LYS A 114 -10.17 -7.09 12.76
N ASN A 115 -10.96 -6.02 12.69
CA ASN A 115 -11.54 -5.33 13.84
C ASN A 115 -12.27 -4.06 13.38
N VAL A 116 -13.60 -4.09 13.42
CA VAL A 116 -14.44 -2.90 13.39
C VAL A 116 -14.76 -2.56 14.85
N VAL A 117 -13.97 -1.67 15.46
CA VAL A 117 -14.33 -1.06 16.75
C VAL A 117 -15.18 0.16 16.43
N ILE A 118 -16.51 -0.01 16.44
CA ILE A 118 -17.45 1.12 16.43
C ILE A 118 -17.62 1.56 17.88
N GLY A 119 -16.91 2.63 18.26
CA GLY A 119 -17.24 3.38 19.48
C GLY A 119 -18.65 3.95 19.38
N ASP A 120 -19.32 4.04 20.54
CA ASP A 120 -20.74 4.36 20.75
C ASP A 120 -21.46 5.05 19.56
N SER A 121 -22.31 4.30 18.86
CA SER A 121 -23.16 4.82 17.80
C SER A 121 -24.62 4.66 18.21
N SER A 122 -25.25 5.76 18.62
CA SER A 122 -26.68 5.82 18.90
C SER A 122 -27.49 5.81 17.59
N VAL A 123 -27.72 4.62 17.03
CA VAL A 123 -28.59 4.43 15.86
C VAL A 123 -29.99 4.03 16.29
N GLN A 124 -30.97 4.86 15.97
CA GLN A 124 -32.40 4.59 16.19
C GLN A 124 -32.96 3.87 14.95
N GLY A 125 -32.59 2.61 14.77
CA GLY A 125 -32.96 1.79 13.61
C GLY A 125 -32.29 0.41 13.65
N ASN A 126 -32.68 -0.49 12.76
CA ASN A 126 -32.09 -1.84 12.71
C ASN A 126 -30.71 -1.79 12.02
N PHE A 127 -29.66 -2.13 12.76
CA PHE A 127 -28.27 -2.10 12.29
C PHE A 127 -27.72 -3.53 12.21
N ILE A 128 -27.30 -3.95 11.02
CA ILE A 128 -26.76 -5.30 10.78
C ILE A 128 -25.37 -5.15 10.16
N VAL A 129 -24.35 -5.71 10.83
CA VAL A 129 -22.97 -5.78 10.33
C VAL A 129 -22.48 -7.22 10.38
N GLY A 130 -22.24 -7.79 9.20
CA GLY A 130 -21.74 -9.15 9.00
C GLY A 130 -22.09 -9.65 7.59
N ASP A 131 -21.16 -10.36 6.95
CA ASP A 131 -21.40 -10.99 5.64
C ASP A 131 -22.03 -12.37 5.85
N SER A 132 -23.12 -12.66 5.13
CA SER A 132 -24.01 -13.84 5.20
C SER A 132 -25.12 -13.86 6.27
N ASN A 133 -26.00 -12.86 6.29
CA ASN A 133 -27.34 -13.02 6.88
C ASN A 133 -28.42 -12.90 5.80
N THR A 134 -29.03 -14.02 5.44
CA THR A 134 -30.30 -14.05 4.71
C THR A 134 -31.43 -13.68 5.66
N ILE A 135 -32.08 -12.55 5.42
CA ILE A 135 -33.34 -12.22 6.08
C ILE A 135 -34.41 -13.08 5.41
N GLY A 136 -34.66 -14.27 5.97
CA GLY A 136 -35.77 -15.12 5.55
C GLY A 136 -37.07 -14.33 5.68
N LYS A 137 -37.90 -14.38 4.64
CA LYS A 137 -39.31 -13.96 4.74
C LYS A 137 -40.10 -14.96 5.56
#